data_AF-A0A1V5P3W7-F1
#
_entry.id   AF-A0A1V5P3W7-F1
#
_cell.length_a   1.000
_cell.length_b   1.000
_cell.length_c   1.000
_cell.angle_alpha   90.00
_cell.angle_beta   90.00
_cell.angle_gamma   90.00
#
_symmetry.space_group_name_H-M   'P 1'
#
loop_
_entity.id
_entity.type
_entity.pdbx_description
1 polymer ?
#
loop_
_entity_poly.entity_id
_entity_poly.type
_entity_poly.pdbx_seq_one_letter_code
_entity_poly.pdbx_strand_id
1 'polypeptide(L)'
;MAYDNARAMTLLLGGNSGGTYGTYYDDTWEWDGVDWIQRLPTNQPAPRSAHAVAYDSAREVLVLFGGTRSWLPNYFTQYDDTWEYVSVPAQRVFLPLVVRMP
;
A
#
# COMPACT_ATOMS: atom_id res chain seq x y z
N MET A 1 3.85 0.14 -6.75
CA MET A 1 4.80 -0.95 -6.42
C MET A 1 6.08 -0.34 -5.91
N ALA A 2 6.74 -1.01 -4.96
CA ALA A 2 8.06 -0.62 -4.47
C ALA A 2 8.90 -1.86 -4.15
N TYR A 3 10.21 -1.72 -4.26
CA TYR A 3 11.17 -2.77 -3.94
C TYR A 3 11.78 -2.52 -2.55
N ASP A 4 11.69 -3.53 -1.69
CA ASP A 4 12.37 -3.63 -0.40
C ASP A 4 13.69 -4.36 -0.63
N ASN A 5 14.80 -3.61 -0.60
CA ASN A 5 16.12 -4.16 -0.89
C ASN A 5 16.70 -4.99 0.26
N ALA A 6 16.30 -4.75 1.51
CA ALA A 6 16.75 -5.57 2.64
C ALA A 6 16.13 -6.98 2.59
N ARG A 7 14.89 -7.07 2.09
CA ARG A 7 14.15 -8.35 1.99
C ARG A 7 14.14 -8.95 0.59
N ALA A 8 14.79 -8.29 -0.36
CA ALA A 8 14.79 -8.63 -1.78
C ALA A 8 13.37 -8.88 -2.34
N MET A 9 12.42 -8.02 -1.97
CA MET A 9 11.00 -8.25 -2.18
C MET A 9 10.34 -7.09 -2.93
N THR A 10 9.41 -7.37 -3.85
CA THR A 10 8.57 -6.32 -4.45
C THR A 10 7.18 -6.34 -3.82
N LEU A 11 6.73 -5.19 -3.33
CA LEU A 11 5.37 -4.98 -2.85
C LEU A 11 4.49 -4.42 -3.97
N LEU A 12 3.35 -5.05 -4.17
CA LEU A 12 2.21 -4.51 -4.89
C LEU A 12 1.06 -4.29 -3.90
N LEU A 13 0.43 -3.12 -3.97
CA LEU A 13 -0.72 -2.78 -3.18
C LEU A 13 -1.79 -2.15 -4.07
N GLY A 14 -3.02 -2.62 -3.90
CA GLY A 14 -4.21 -2.06 -4.51
C GLY A 14 -4.10 -1.83 -6.02
N GLY A 15 -4.64 -0.71 -6.47
CA GLY A 15 -4.72 -0.37 -7.90
C GLY A 15 -6.15 -0.24 -8.39
N ASN A 16 -6.30 -0.17 -9.71
CA ASN A 16 -7.59 -0.01 -10.38
C ASN A 16 -7.65 -0.94 -11.59
N SER A 17 -8.77 -1.63 -11.81
CA SER A 17 -8.95 -2.58 -12.92
C SER A 17 -8.98 -1.94 -14.32
N GLY A 18 -8.84 -0.61 -14.42
CA GLY A 18 -8.99 0.15 -15.66
C GLY A 18 -10.44 0.61 -15.90
N GLY A 19 -10.58 1.65 -16.72
CA GLY A 19 -11.85 2.32 -17.00
C GLY A 19 -12.24 3.35 -15.93
N THR A 20 -13.15 4.27 -16.28
CA THR A 20 -13.50 5.45 -15.45
C THR A 20 -14.02 5.10 -14.05
N TYR A 21 -14.60 3.91 -13.88
CA TYR A 21 -15.15 3.38 -12.62
C TYR A 21 -14.67 1.96 -12.32
N GLY A 22 -13.45 1.62 -12.77
CA GLY A 22 -12.87 0.30 -12.49
C GLY A 22 -12.88 -0.02 -10.99
N THR A 23 -12.91 -1.31 -10.67
CA THR A 23 -12.80 -1.77 -9.29
C THR A 23 -11.47 -1.30 -8.71
N TYR A 24 -11.52 -0.72 -7.51
CA TYR A 24 -10.34 -0.38 -6.73
C TYR A 24 -10.04 -1.52 -5.77
N TYR A 25 -8.77 -1.90 -5.69
CA TYR A 25 -8.31 -2.98 -4.83
C TYR A 25 -7.59 -2.42 -3.60
N ASP A 26 -7.63 -3.17 -2.51
CA ASP A 26 -6.84 -3.02 -1.28
C ASP A 26 -5.99 -4.26 -0.98
N ASP A 27 -5.88 -5.17 -1.94
CA ASP A 27 -5.07 -6.37 -1.80
C ASP A 27 -3.59 -6.02 -1.72
N THR A 28 -2.86 -6.85 -0.98
CA THR A 28 -1.42 -6.70 -0.79
C THR A 28 -0.74 -7.96 -1.28
N TRP A 29 0.24 -7.80 -2.14
CA TRP A 29 1.00 -8.90 -2.73
C TRP A 29 2.49 -8.66 -2.56
N GLU A 30 3.20 -9.71 -2.17
CA GLU A 30 4.65 -9.73 -2.10
C GLU A 30 5.20 -10.68 -3.16
N TRP A 31 6.17 -10.20 -3.94
CA TRP A 31 6.96 -11.02 -4.85
C TRP A 31 8.33 -11.27 -4.22
N ASP A 32 8.70 -12.54 -4.10
CA ASP A 32 10.00 -12.96 -3.54
C ASP A 32 11.08 -13.20 -4.61
N GLY A 33 10.78 -12.96 -5.88
CA GLY A 33 11.65 -13.29 -7.01
C GLY A 33 11.19 -14.50 -7.82
N VAL A 34 10.32 -15.34 -7.26
CA VAL A 34 9.86 -16.61 -7.84
C VAL A 34 8.33 -16.71 -7.84
N ASP A 35 7.70 -16.37 -6.72
CA ASP A 35 6.27 -16.52 -6.52
C ASP A 35 5.63 -15.25 -5.94
N TRP A 36 4.36 -15.03 -6.31
CA TRP A 36 3.52 -13.99 -5.72
C TRP A 36 2.76 -14.57 -4.52
N ILE A 37 2.96 -13.97 -3.35
CA ILE A 37 2.30 -14.36 -2.12
C ILE A 37 1.33 -13.24 -1.73
N GLN A 38 0.04 -13.56 -1.72
CA GLN A 38 -0.96 -12.63 -1.21
C GLN A 38 -0.83 -12.51 0.31
N ARG A 39 -0.79 -11.28 0.80
CA ARG A 39 -0.79 -10.95 2.22
C ARG A 39 -2.18 -10.48 2.61
N LEU A 40 -2.64 -10.95 3.78
CA LEU A 40 -3.95 -10.63 4.35
C LEU A 40 -3.78 -9.95 5.71
N PRO A 41 -3.23 -8.72 5.74
CA PRO A 41 -3.08 -7.98 6.99
C PRO A 41 -4.47 -7.63 7.56
N THR A 42 -4.63 -7.72 8.88
CA THR A 42 -5.90 -7.42 9.56
C THR A 42 -6.23 -5.93 9.55
N ASN A 43 -5.23 -5.08 9.40
CA ASN A 43 -5.35 -3.64 9.22
C ASN A 43 -4.67 -3.26 7.90
N GLN A 44 -5.35 -2.51 7.04
CA GLN A 44 -4.84 -2.12 5.73
C GLN A 44 -5.46 -0.81 5.24
N PRO A 45 -4.78 -0.09 4.33
CA PRO A 45 -5.35 1.10 3.70
C PRO A 45 -6.63 0.77 2.94
N ALA A 46 -7.59 1.70 2.92
CA ALA A 46 -8.78 1.56 2.08
C ALA A 46 -8.40 1.39 0.58
N PRO A 47 -9.24 0.72 -0.25
CA PRO A 47 -8.94 0.51 -1.66
C PRO A 47 -8.64 1.81 -2.39
N ARG A 48 -7.53 1.80 -3.15
CA ARG A 48 -6.96 3.02 -3.76
C ARG A 48 -6.03 2.72 -4.92
N SER A 49 -5.91 3.69 -5.82
CA SER A 49 -4.87 3.74 -6.86
C SER A 49 -4.17 5.09 -6.81
N ALA A 50 -3.19 5.32 -7.69
CA ALA A 50 -2.42 6.57 -7.77
C ALA A 50 -1.75 7.00 -6.45
N HIS A 51 -1.56 6.06 -5.52
CA HIS A 51 -0.80 6.25 -4.29
C HIS A 51 0.70 6.13 -4.57
N ALA A 52 1.51 6.73 -3.71
CA ALA A 52 2.95 6.51 -3.70
C ALA A 52 3.33 5.43 -2.68
N VAL A 53 4.34 4.63 -2.99
CA VAL A 53 4.96 3.72 -2.03
C VAL A 53 6.47 3.73 -2.22
N ALA A 54 7.23 3.80 -1.12
CA ALA A 54 8.69 3.85 -1.14
C ALA A 54 9.28 3.05 0.04
N TYR A 55 10.47 2.49 -0.15
CA TYR A 55 11.19 1.80 0.92
C TYR A 55 12.09 2.77 1.68
N ASP A 56 11.95 2.80 3.00
CA ASP A 56 12.83 3.51 3.92
C ASP A 56 13.84 2.52 4.51
N SER A 57 15.08 2.58 4.02
CA SER A 57 16.15 1.67 4.43
C SER A 57 16.71 1.95 5.82
N ALA A 58 16.52 3.15 6.36
CA ALA A 58 16.96 3.47 7.71
C ALA A 58 16.05 2.83 8.77
N ARG A 59 14.77 2.62 8.42
CA ARG A 59 13.74 2.05 9.31
C ARG A 59 13.28 0.65 8.89
N GLU A 60 13.72 0.17 7.74
CA GLU A 60 13.35 -1.10 7.12
C GLU A 60 11.84 -1.29 6.90
N VAL A 61 11.14 -0.22 6.52
CA VAL A 61 9.69 -0.19 6.29
C VAL A 61 9.36 0.29 4.88
N LEU A 62 8.22 -0.15 4.35
CA LEU A 62 7.63 0.46 3.17
C LEU A 62 6.63 1.52 3.62
N VAL A 63 6.78 2.75 3.14
CA VAL A 63 5.90 3.87 3.42
C VAL A 63 4.96 4.08 2.25
N LEU A 64 3.66 3.99 2.49
CA LEU A 64 2.60 4.34 1.56
C LEU A 64 2.04 5.72 1.91
N PHE A 65 1.79 6.54 0.89
CA PHE A 65 1.16 7.83 1.06
C PHE A 65 0.05 8.06 0.04
N GLY A 66 -1.09 8.53 0.57
CA GLY A 66 -2.21 9.06 -0.18
C GLY A 66 -2.82 8.11 -1.21
N GLY A 67 -3.18 8.67 -2.36
CA GLY A 67 -3.88 7.99 -3.45
C GLY A 67 -5.32 8.45 -3.60
N THR A 68 -6.04 7.82 -4.52
CA THR A 68 -7.41 8.21 -4.85
C THR A 68 -8.31 7.00 -5.10
N ARG A 69 -9.61 7.19 -4.89
CA ARG A 69 -10.67 6.28 -5.31
C ARG A 69 -11.82 7.06 -5.94
N SER A 70 -12.18 6.70 -7.16
CA SER A 70 -13.38 7.22 -7.84
C SER A 70 -14.57 6.31 -7.59
N TRP A 71 -15.73 6.90 -7.33
CA TRP A 71 -17.00 6.17 -7.20
C TRP A 71 -17.93 6.44 -8.38
N LEU A 72 -17.86 7.64 -8.96
CA LEU A 72 -18.74 8.18 -10.01
C LEU A 72 -17.98 9.26 -10.81
N PRO A 73 -18.48 9.70 -11.98
CA PRO A 73 -17.81 10.75 -12.74
C PRO A 73 -17.68 12.01 -11.87
N ASN A 74 -16.46 12.52 -11.72
CA ASN A 74 -16.12 13.70 -10.90
C ASN A 74 -16.25 13.52 -9.38
N TYR A 75 -16.54 12.32 -8.87
CA TYR A 75 -16.59 12.05 -7.44
C TYR A 75 -15.42 11.17 -7.01
N PHE A 76 -14.45 11.81 -6.38
CA PHE A 76 -13.23 11.17 -5.91
C PHE A 76 -13.09 11.33 -4.41
N THR A 77 -12.69 10.25 -3.75
CA THR A 77 -12.06 10.30 -2.43
C THR A 77 -10.56 10.44 -2.67
N GLN A 78 -9.98 11.53 -2.18
CA GLN A 78 -8.53 11.70 -2.11
C GLN A 78 -8.10 11.33 -0.69
N TYR A 79 -7.07 10.50 -0.60
CA TYR A 79 -6.47 10.12 0.66
C TYR A 79 -5.20 10.94 0.88
N ASP A 80 -5.01 11.42 2.11
CA ASP A 80 -3.85 12.17 2.61
C ASP A 80 -3.18 11.45 3.80
N ASP A 81 -3.58 10.21 4.06
CA ASP A 81 -3.03 9.34 5.10
C ASP A 81 -1.67 8.77 4.71
N THR A 82 -0.88 8.46 5.73
CA THR A 82 0.41 7.77 5.59
C THR A 82 0.33 6.44 6.33
N TRP A 83 0.84 5.39 5.71
CA TRP A 83 0.87 4.04 6.27
C TRP A 83 2.28 3.46 6.21
N GLU A 84 2.65 2.71 7.23
CA GLU A 84 3.85 1.89 7.22
C GLU A 84 3.48 0.44 7.10
N TYR A 85 4.10 -0.24 6.15
CA TYR A 85 4.07 -1.68 6.03
C TYR A 85 5.32 -2.27 6.67
N VAL A 86 5.12 -2.96 7.79
CA VAL A 86 6.19 -3.46 8.66
C VAL A 86 6.18 -4.98 8.66
N SER A 87 7.39 -5.55 8.64
CA SER A 87 7.61 -6.97 8.89
C SER A 87 7.92 -7.17 10.36
N VAL A 88 6.95 -7.66 11.14
CA VAL A 88 7.18 -8.08 12.53
C VAL A 88 7.48 -9.59 12.56
N PRO A 89 8.22 -10.10 13.56
CA PRO A 89 8.51 -11.53 13.66
C PRO A 89 7.20 -12.30 13.88
N ALA A 90 6.64 -12.84 12.78
CA ALA A 90 5.41 -13.63 12.61
C ALA A 90 4.30 -13.00 11.73
N GLN A 91 4.34 -11.71 11.37
CA GLN A 91 3.27 -11.13 10.55
C GLN A 91 3.69 -9.87 9.76
N ARG A 92 2.93 -9.58 8.71
CA ARG A 92 2.95 -8.31 7.97
C ARG A 92 1.77 -7.44 8.41
N VAL A 93 2.03 -6.19 8.76
CA VAL A 93 1.00 -5.29 9.32
C VAL A 93 1.13 -3.88 8.76
N PHE A 94 0.00 -3.23 8.49
CA PHE A 94 -0.05 -1.79 8.26
C PHE A 94 -0.31 -1.01 9.55
N LEU A 95 0.52 0.00 9.78
CA LEU A 95 0.38 0.94 10.88
C LEU A 95 0.06 2.34 10.31
N PRO A 96 -1.05 2.99 10.73
CA PRO A 96 -1.34 4.35 10.33
C PRO A 96 -0.39 5.30 11.06
N LEU A 97 0.32 6.14 10.30
CA LEU A 97 1.04 7.26 10.86
C LEU A 97 0.05 8.41 11.02
N VAL A 98 -0.40 8.64 12.25
CA VAL A 98 -1.01 9.93 12.57
C VAL A 98 0.11 10.95 12.53
N VAL A 99 0.09 11.85 11.54
CA VAL A 99 0.96 13.02 11.55
C VAL A 99 0.68 13.75 12.86
N ARG A 100 1.57 13.62 13.85
CA ARG A 100 1.60 14.56 14.96
C ARG A 100 2.03 15.87 14.33
N MET A 101 1.06 16.71 13.95
CA MET A 101 1.36 18.10 13.70
C MET A 101 1.97 18.66 15.00
N PRO A 102 3.16 19.26 14.97
CA PRO A 102 3.71 19.97 16.12
C PRO A 102 2.82 21.16 16.51
#